data_AF-A0A316FGF4-F1
#
_entry.id   AF-A0A316FGF4-F1
#
_cell.length_a   1.000
_cell.length_b   1.000
_cell.length_c   1.000
_cell.angle_alpha   90.00
_cell.angle_beta   90.00
_cell.angle_gamma   90.00
#
_symmetry.space_group_name_H-M   'P 1'
#
loop_
_entity.id
_entity.type
_entity.pdbx_description
1 polymer ?
#
loop_
_entity_poly.entity_id
_entity_poly.type
_entity_poly.pdbx_seq_one_letter_code
_entity_poly.pdbx_strand_id
1 'polypeptide(L)'
;MTTLAKVILALSVTLTLPLNADIYKSANCFRADLPDYQAFLGFLTQKNPGKAEMVAKRTNKLIGQENYDKAKSNLNCYFMSYENDGLTIPGYLVEPKNMKDKKFPVVVYNRGGNANYGAIIFYRLFNMIFPLAQGDYIVVASQYRGMNPNKPEDYGNDEFGGRDVSDVHKLIDLVKQHPNADPENIFLVGASRGAIMNYLVAKQRNDIRAMVSLAGPTDLLKGLEWRPEMEKVFQERIPNYEENKESELKKRSVIYWPEQLPEETPILLLHGEQDKRVNVKDSIKFSKKLDELERANKLVVYEDENHFFSKNKDNLMKEIFSWLKTNLKR
;
A
#
# COMPACT_ATOMS: atom_id res chain seq x y z
N MET A 1 -42.46 -44.95 25.08
CA MET A 1 -42.68 -43.70 24.30
C MET A 1 -42.48 -42.54 25.26
N THR A 2 -41.60 -41.56 25.10
CA THR A 2 -40.52 -41.28 24.16
C THR A 2 -39.71 -40.17 24.84
N THR A 3 -38.43 -40.42 25.04
CA THR A 3 -37.35 -39.47 25.39
C THR A 3 -37.43 -38.19 24.55
N LEU A 4 -37.10 -37.02 25.11
CA LEU A 4 -36.24 -36.05 24.40
C LEU A 4 -35.55 -35.09 25.37
N ALA A 5 -34.23 -35.26 25.46
CA ALA A 5 -33.30 -34.36 26.13
C ALA A 5 -33.17 -33.04 25.36
N LYS A 6 -33.23 -31.91 26.06
CA LYS A 6 -32.85 -30.61 25.49
C LYS A 6 -31.33 -30.47 25.58
N VAL A 7 -30.68 -30.61 24.43
CA VAL A 7 -29.28 -30.28 24.20
C VAL A 7 -29.11 -28.76 24.34
N ILE A 8 -28.35 -28.32 25.35
CA ILE A 8 -27.85 -26.95 25.44
C ILE A 8 -26.62 -26.89 24.54
N LEU A 9 -26.82 -26.46 23.30
CA LEU A 9 -25.72 -26.15 22.39
C LEU A 9 -25.20 -24.76 22.78
N ALA A 10 -24.08 -24.73 23.50
CA ALA A 10 -23.32 -23.51 23.70
C ALA A 10 -22.72 -23.08 22.36
N LEU A 11 -23.44 -22.24 21.60
CA LEU A 11 -22.81 -21.45 20.55
C LEU A 11 -21.93 -20.41 21.23
N SER A 12 -20.62 -20.65 21.23
CA SER A 12 -19.62 -19.60 21.37
C SER A 12 -19.72 -18.70 20.15
N VAL A 13 -20.64 -17.75 20.19
CA VAL A 13 -20.62 -16.62 19.26
C VAL A 13 -19.46 -15.75 19.73
N THR A 14 -18.29 -15.91 19.12
CA THR A 14 -17.27 -14.86 19.12
C THR A 14 -17.89 -13.67 18.40
N LEU A 15 -18.50 -12.78 19.17
CA LEU A 15 -19.02 -11.51 18.71
C LEU A 15 -17.81 -10.65 18.34
N THR A 16 -17.32 -10.75 17.11
CA THR A 16 -16.48 -9.71 16.53
C THR A 16 -17.37 -8.49 16.38
N LEU A 17 -17.23 -7.53 17.29
CA LEU A 17 -17.84 -6.20 17.18
C LEU A 17 -17.57 -5.63 15.77
N PRO A 18 -18.53 -4.94 15.16
CA PRO A 18 -18.37 -4.48 13.80
C PRO A 18 -17.28 -3.41 13.76
N LEU A 19 -16.36 -3.59 12.80
CA LEU A 19 -15.56 -2.51 12.24
C LEU A 19 -16.49 -1.30 12.02
N ASN A 20 -16.11 -0.12 12.51
CA ASN A 20 -16.90 1.12 12.46
C ASN A 20 -17.69 1.27 11.14
N ALA A 21 -18.90 1.84 11.24
CA ALA A 21 -19.92 1.93 10.20
C ALA A 21 -19.47 2.49 8.82
N ASP A 22 -18.26 3.06 8.74
CA ASP A 22 -17.70 3.66 7.52
C ASP A 22 -16.85 2.70 6.67
N ILE A 23 -16.42 1.55 7.22
CA ILE A 23 -15.76 0.49 6.44
C ILE A 23 -16.82 -0.52 6.00
N TYR A 24 -17.42 -0.25 4.85
CA TYR A 24 -18.48 -1.08 4.29
C TYR A 24 -17.93 -2.41 3.77
N LYS A 25 -18.66 -3.50 4.07
CA LYS A 25 -18.53 -4.84 3.48
C LYS A 25 -17.09 -5.36 3.43
N SER A 26 -16.61 -5.91 4.53
CA SER A 26 -15.35 -6.64 4.57
C SER A 26 -15.54 -8.09 4.09
N ALA A 27 -14.88 -8.49 3.01
CA ALA A 27 -14.66 -9.90 2.68
C ALA A 27 -13.29 -10.33 3.20
N ASN A 28 -13.19 -11.52 3.80
CA ASN A 28 -11.89 -12.05 4.19
C ASN A 28 -11.04 -12.31 2.93
N CYS A 29 -9.79 -11.81 2.90
CA CYS A 29 -8.87 -12.05 1.80
C CYS A 29 -8.57 -13.55 1.62
N PHE A 30 -8.51 -14.29 2.73
CA PHE A 30 -8.42 -15.74 2.74
C PHE A 30 -9.82 -16.32 2.61
N ARG A 31 -10.19 -16.66 1.38
CA ARG A 31 -11.50 -17.19 1.04
C ARG A 31 -11.84 -18.46 1.84
N ALA A 32 -13.05 -18.50 2.39
CA ALA A 32 -13.53 -19.65 3.16
C ALA A 32 -13.61 -20.94 2.32
N ASP A 33 -13.92 -20.82 1.03
CA ASP A 33 -13.95 -21.93 0.09
C ASP A 33 -12.56 -22.44 -0.31
N LEU A 34 -11.48 -21.78 0.13
CA LEU A 34 -10.08 -22.17 -0.08
C LEU A 34 -9.39 -22.41 1.28
N PRO A 35 -9.66 -23.56 1.95
CA PRO A 35 -9.31 -23.79 3.35
C PRO A 35 -7.79 -23.90 3.60
N ASP A 36 -6.99 -24.18 2.59
CA ASP A 36 -5.54 -24.32 2.71
C ASP A 36 -4.81 -23.85 1.44
N TYR A 37 -3.48 -23.94 1.46
CA TYR A 37 -2.64 -23.57 0.33
C TYR A 37 -2.87 -24.45 -0.90
N GLN A 38 -3.16 -25.74 -0.74
CA GLN A 38 -3.37 -26.65 -1.87
C GLN A 38 -4.69 -26.35 -2.60
N ALA A 39 -5.76 -26.07 -1.85
CA ALA A 39 -7.03 -25.59 -2.41
C ALA A 39 -6.83 -24.25 -3.14
N PHE A 40 -6.08 -23.31 -2.55
CA PHE A 40 -5.74 -22.04 -3.20
C PHE A 40 -4.96 -22.24 -4.51
N LEU A 41 -3.94 -23.10 -4.49
CA LEU A 41 -3.13 -23.42 -5.66
C LEU A 41 -3.99 -24.09 -6.75
N GLY A 42 -4.82 -25.06 -6.37
CA GLY A 42 -5.76 -25.75 -7.26
C GLY A 42 -6.76 -24.80 -7.92
N PHE A 43 -7.32 -23.85 -7.16
CA PHE A 43 -8.20 -22.82 -7.70
C PHE A 43 -7.50 -21.96 -8.77
N LEU A 44 -6.26 -21.55 -8.53
CA LEU A 44 -5.50 -20.73 -9.47
C LEU A 44 -5.15 -21.49 -10.76
N THR A 45 -4.75 -22.75 -10.65
CA THR A 45 -4.41 -23.59 -11.81
C THR A 45 -5.64 -23.97 -12.61
N GLN A 46 -6.77 -24.27 -11.96
CA GLN A 46 -8.04 -24.57 -12.64
C GLN A 46 -8.57 -23.37 -13.45
N LYS A 47 -8.39 -22.13 -12.96
CA LYS A 47 -8.71 -20.92 -13.73
C LYS A 47 -7.81 -20.69 -14.94
N ASN A 48 -6.69 -21.40 -15.04
CA ASN A 48 -5.67 -21.21 -16.08
C ASN A 48 -5.19 -22.57 -16.63
N PRO A 49 -6.08 -23.41 -17.20
CA PRO A 49 -5.77 -24.81 -17.47
C PRO A 49 -4.57 -24.98 -18.42
N GLY A 50 -4.47 -24.16 -19.48
CA GLY A 50 -3.34 -24.19 -20.41
C GLY A 50 -2.02 -23.63 -19.86
N LYS A 51 -1.99 -23.12 -18.63
CA LYS A 51 -0.81 -22.56 -17.95
C LYS A 51 -0.65 -23.08 -16.52
N ALA A 52 -1.31 -24.19 -16.18
CA ALA A 52 -1.41 -24.68 -14.81
C ALA A 52 -0.02 -24.87 -14.15
N GLU A 53 0.91 -25.54 -14.83
CA GLU A 53 2.27 -25.76 -14.32
C GLU A 53 3.02 -24.44 -14.09
N MET A 54 2.95 -23.51 -15.04
CA MET A 54 3.57 -22.19 -14.92
C MET A 54 2.99 -21.40 -13.75
N VAL A 55 1.66 -21.42 -13.58
CA VAL A 55 0.96 -20.77 -12.47
C VAL A 55 1.37 -21.39 -11.15
N ALA A 56 1.44 -22.72 -11.06
CA ALA A 56 1.85 -23.41 -9.85
C ALA A 56 3.30 -23.06 -9.46
N LYS A 57 4.23 -23.18 -10.40
CA LYS A 57 5.65 -22.83 -10.21
C LYS A 57 5.81 -21.39 -9.76
N ARG A 58 5.10 -20.45 -10.40
CA ARG A 58 5.16 -19.03 -10.05
C ARG A 58 4.56 -18.76 -8.67
N THR A 59 3.45 -19.40 -8.33
CA THR A 59 2.79 -19.22 -7.02
C THR A 59 3.67 -19.76 -5.89
N ASN A 60 4.27 -20.94 -6.07
CA ASN A 60 5.22 -21.51 -5.13
C ASN A 60 6.46 -20.62 -4.93
N LYS A 61 6.97 -20.01 -6.02
CA LYS A 61 8.12 -19.10 -5.94
C LYS A 61 7.79 -17.77 -5.25
N LEU A 62 6.61 -17.19 -5.52
CA LEU A 62 6.26 -15.84 -5.05
C LEU A 62 5.62 -15.83 -3.66
N ILE A 63 4.87 -16.88 -3.33
CA ILE A 63 4.15 -17.02 -2.07
C ILE A 63 4.76 -18.20 -1.32
N GLY A 64 4.60 -19.42 -1.83
CA GLY A 64 5.00 -20.63 -1.14
C GLY A 64 4.08 -20.97 0.03
N GLN A 65 3.98 -22.26 0.36
CA GLN A 65 3.05 -22.75 1.37
C GLN A 65 3.31 -22.14 2.75
N GLU A 66 4.56 -22.11 3.20
CA GLU A 66 4.93 -21.60 4.52
C GLU A 66 4.48 -20.14 4.72
N ASN A 67 4.76 -19.25 3.76
CA ASN A 67 4.35 -17.85 3.88
C ASN A 67 2.83 -17.70 3.83
N TYR A 68 2.13 -18.50 3.02
CA TYR A 68 0.68 -18.51 2.98
C TYR A 68 0.09 -18.93 4.34
N ASP A 69 0.55 -20.05 4.89
CA ASP A 69 0.06 -20.59 6.16
C ASP A 69 0.40 -19.65 7.31
N LYS A 70 1.60 -19.04 7.31
CA LYS A 70 2.01 -18.02 8.28
C LYS A 70 1.13 -16.76 8.19
N ALA A 71 0.82 -16.27 7.00
CA ALA A 71 -0.06 -15.11 6.83
C ALA A 71 -1.50 -15.45 7.28
N LYS A 72 -2.02 -16.60 6.86
CA LYS A 72 -3.38 -17.04 7.19
C LYS A 72 -3.58 -17.30 8.69
N SER A 73 -2.57 -17.86 9.36
CA SER A 73 -2.62 -18.14 10.80
C SER A 73 -2.53 -16.88 11.64
N ASN A 74 -1.66 -15.93 11.27
CA ASN A 74 -1.30 -14.79 12.14
C ASN A 74 -2.01 -13.48 11.81
N LEU A 75 -2.61 -13.32 10.63
CA LEU A 75 -3.21 -12.05 10.19
C LEU A 75 -4.73 -12.16 10.00
N ASN A 76 -5.46 -11.12 10.39
CA ASN A 76 -6.76 -10.82 9.81
C ASN A 76 -6.52 -9.99 8.54
N CYS A 77 -7.17 -10.36 7.44
CA CYS A 77 -7.09 -9.61 6.19
C CYS A 77 -8.48 -9.41 5.63
N TYR A 78 -8.82 -8.15 5.40
CA TYR A 78 -10.11 -7.71 4.90
C TYR A 78 -9.90 -6.97 3.58
N PHE A 79 -10.56 -7.43 2.52
CA PHE A 79 -10.88 -6.59 1.38
C PHE A 79 -12.11 -5.77 1.75
N MET A 80 -11.97 -4.45 1.76
CA MET A 80 -12.96 -3.52 2.29
C MET A 80 -13.26 -2.41 1.29
N SER A 81 -14.33 -1.65 1.54
CA SER A 81 -14.60 -0.39 0.83
C SER A 81 -14.97 0.72 1.80
N TYR A 82 -14.72 1.97 1.41
CA TYR A 82 -15.11 3.16 2.16
C TYR A 82 -15.60 4.25 1.20
N GLU A 83 -16.45 5.14 1.71
CA GLU A 83 -17.02 6.23 0.91
C GLU A 83 -16.12 7.47 0.96
N ASN A 84 -15.89 8.08 -0.19
CA ASN A 84 -15.19 9.37 -0.32
C ASN A 84 -15.67 10.10 -1.58
N ASP A 85 -15.99 11.39 -1.49
CA ASP A 85 -16.54 12.20 -2.59
C ASP A 85 -17.77 11.56 -3.30
N GLY A 86 -18.59 10.81 -2.57
CA GLY A 86 -19.73 10.09 -3.15
C GLY A 86 -19.36 8.86 -3.98
N LEU A 87 -18.12 8.39 -3.88
CA LEU A 87 -17.60 7.20 -4.55
C LEU A 87 -17.31 6.09 -3.53
N THR A 88 -17.55 4.84 -3.94
CA THR A 88 -17.14 3.67 -3.16
C THR A 88 -15.70 3.29 -3.52
N ILE A 89 -14.75 3.56 -2.62
CA ILE A 89 -13.33 3.30 -2.82
C ILE A 89 -12.93 1.94 -2.23
N PRO A 90 -12.46 0.96 -3.03
CA PRO A 90 -12.00 -0.31 -2.51
C PRO A 90 -10.61 -0.18 -1.84
N GLY A 91 -10.32 -1.07 -0.92
CA GLY A 91 -9.06 -1.10 -0.20
C GLY A 91 -8.83 -2.40 0.57
N TYR A 92 -7.78 -2.39 1.38
CA TYR A 92 -7.41 -3.48 2.27
C TYR A 92 -7.15 -2.96 3.67
N LEU A 93 -7.61 -3.71 4.67
CA LEU A 93 -7.17 -3.62 6.06
C LEU A 93 -6.56 -4.96 6.43
N VAL A 94 -5.31 -4.94 6.88
CA VAL A 94 -4.59 -6.13 7.34
C VAL A 94 -3.99 -5.85 8.69
N GLU A 95 -4.21 -6.73 9.64
CA GLU A 95 -3.78 -6.55 11.02
C GLU A 95 -3.36 -7.89 11.65
N PRO A 96 -2.51 -7.87 12.69
CA PRO A 96 -2.26 -9.06 13.49
C PRO A 96 -3.55 -9.62 14.11
N LYS A 97 -3.64 -10.94 14.31
CA LYS A 97 -4.78 -11.53 15.05
C LYS A 97 -4.70 -11.31 16.56
N ASN A 98 -3.48 -11.23 17.10
CA ASN A 98 -3.25 -11.14 18.53
C ASN A 98 -3.19 -9.67 18.98
N MET A 99 -4.35 -9.00 18.99
CA MET A 99 -4.44 -7.56 19.23
C MET A 99 -4.72 -7.17 20.70
N LYS A 100 -4.72 -8.13 21.64
CA LYS A 100 -5.10 -8.01 23.07
C LYS A 100 -4.87 -6.62 23.69
N ASP A 101 -5.89 -5.76 23.65
CA ASP A 101 -5.93 -4.37 24.16
C ASP A 101 -4.69 -3.51 23.90
N LYS A 102 -3.89 -3.87 22.89
CA LYS A 102 -2.66 -3.19 22.53
C LYS A 102 -2.96 -2.21 21.40
N LYS A 103 -2.34 -1.03 21.47
CA LYS A 103 -2.29 -0.09 20.35
C LYS A 103 -1.14 -0.46 19.41
N PHE A 104 -1.43 -0.47 18.12
CA PHE A 104 -0.49 -0.85 17.08
C PHE A 104 -0.23 0.36 16.17
N PRO A 105 1.05 0.62 15.83
CA PRO A 105 1.37 1.62 14.82
C PRO A 105 0.68 1.29 13.50
N VAL A 106 0.36 2.32 12.74
CA VAL A 106 -0.36 2.20 11.47
C VAL A 106 0.59 2.43 10.31
N VAL A 107 0.57 1.55 9.32
CA VAL A 107 1.17 1.81 8.00
C VAL A 107 0.07 2.00 6.97
N VAL A 108 0.11 3.16 6.31
CA VAL A 108 -0.67 3.41 5.10
C VAL A 108 0.21 3.04 3.92
N TYR A 109 -0.12 1.92 3.28
CA TYR A 109 0.60 1.46 2.10
C TYR A 109 0.02 2.08 0.84
N ASN A 110 0.79 2.95 0.20
CA ASN A 110 0.46 3.59 -1.06
C ASN A 110 1.03 2.78 -2.23
N ARG A 111 0.13 2.15 -3.00
CA ARG A 111 0.48 1.36 -4.18
C ARG A 111 1.02 2.22 -5.32
N GLY A 112 1.92 1.63 -6.11
CA GLY A 112 2.36 2.16 -7.39
C GLY A 112 1.39 1.88 -8.54
N GLY A 113 1.80 2.29 -9.75
CA GLY A 113 1.04 2.09 -10.99
C GLY A 113 -0.28 2.86 -11.04
N ASN A 114 -1.08 2.61 -12.07
CA ASN A 114 -2.28 3.37 -12.40
C ASN A 114 -3.44 2.42 -12.76
N ALA A 115 -4.67 2.79 -12.43
CA ALA A 115 -5.88 1.97 -12.56
C ALA A 115 -5.62 0.50 -12.21
N ASN A 116 -5.98 -0.42 -13.10
CA ASN A 116 -5.79 -1.86 -12.92
C ASN A 116 -4.32 -2.31 -12.97
N TYR A 117 -3.40 -1.54 -13.58
CA TYR A 117 -1.99 -1.92 -13.67
C TYR A 117 -1.33 -2.01 -12.29
N GLY A 118 -1.65 -1.06 -11.42
CA GLY A 118 -1.15 -1.00 -10.06
C GLY A 118 -2.00 -1.73 -9.01
N ALA A 119 -3.14 -2.30 -9.41
CA ALA A 119 -4.10 -2.96 -8.52
C ALA A 119 -3.41 -3.83 -7.46
N ILE A 120 -3.77 -3.65 -6.20
CA ILE A 120 -3.44 -4.60 -5.13
C ILE A 120 -4.36 -5.80 -5.32
N ILE A 121 -3.77 -6.94 -5.60
CA ILE A 121 -4.47 -8.22 -5.70
C ILE A 121 -3.80 -9.20 -4.76
N PHE A 122 -4.49 -10.30 -4.44
CA PHE A 122 -4.11 -11.17 -3.33
C PHE A 122 -2.61 -11.54 -3.29
N TYR A 123 -1.99 -11.90 -4.43
CA TYR A 123 -0.56 -12.21 -4.46
C TYR A 123 0.35 -11.04 -4.08
N ARG A 124 -0.04 -9.78 -4.39
CA ARG A 124 0.75 -8.59 -4.07
C ARG A 124 0.75 -8.26 -2.58
N LEU A 125 -0.21 -8.77 -1.81
CA LEU A 125 -0.23 -8.63 -0.36
C LEU A 125 1.05 -9.22 0.27
N PHE A 126 1.57 -10.32 -0.28
CA PHE A 126 2.80 -10.98 0.17
C PHE A 126 4.10 -10.20 -0.11
N ASN A 127 4.04 -9.09 -0.83
CA ASN A 127 5.23 -8.30 -1.15
C ASN A 127 5.58 -7.29 -0.06
N MET A 128 4.59 -6.60 0.51
CA MET A 128 4.81 -5.50 1.44
C MET A 128 3.78 -5.51 2.59
N ILE A 129 2.49 -5.62 2.26
CA ILE A 129 1.40 -5.51 3.25
C ILE A 129 1.44 -6.63 4.30
N PHE A 130 1.53 -7.89 3.89
CA PHE A 130 1.61 -9.03 4.84
C PHE A 130 2.91 -9.02 5.65
N PRO A 131 4.10 -8.81 5.06
CA PRO A 131 5.31 -8.62 5.84
C PRO A 131 5.15 -7.53 6.91
N LEU A 132 4.69 -6.33 6.53
CA LEU A 132 4.49 -5.22 7.48
C LEU A 132 3.51 -5.59 8.60
N ALA A 133 2.37 -6.20 8.27
CA ALA A 133 1.40 -6.62 9.28
C ALA A 133 1.96 -7.70 10.23
N GLN A 134 2.80 -8.61 9.73
CA GLN A 134 3.51 -9.60 10.54
C GLN A 134 4.56 -8.96 11.48
N GLY A 135 4.98 -7.72 11.20
CA GLY A 135 5.86 -6.93 12.05
C GLY A 135 5.13 -6.09 13.11
N ASP A 136 3.89 -6.45 13.45
CA ASP A 136 3.03 -5.75 14.41
C ASP A 136 2.62 -4.33 13.99
N TYR A 137 2.20 -4.17 12.74
CA TYR A 137 1.57 -2.94 12.24
C TYR A 137 0.13 -3.23 11.77
N ILE A 138 -0.78 -2.29 12.01
CA ILE A 138 -2.05 -2.25 11.26
C ILE A 138 -1.73 -1.65 9.91
N VAL A 139 -2.01 -2.38 8.83
CA VAL A 139 -1.71 -1.93 7.47
C VAL A 139 -3.01 -1.67 6.72
N VAL A 140 -3.18 -0.43 6.27
CA VAL A 140 -4.28 -0.04 5.38
C VAL A 140 -3.76 0.36 4.01
N ALA A 141 -4.49 0.00 2.96
CA ALA A 141 -4.11 0.35 1.59
C ALA A 141 -5.34 0.67 0.75
N SER A 142 -5.34 1.82 0.08
CA SER A 142 -6.37 2.20 -0.88
C SER A 142 -6.06 1.60 -2.26
N GLN A 143 -7.10 1.17 -2.98
CA GLN A 143 -6.99 0.92 -4.42
C GLN A 143 -6.99 2.21 -5.25
N TYR A 144 -7.32 3.33 -4.60
CA TYR A 144 -7.67 4.63 -5.18
C TYR A 144 -8.94 4.58 -6.04
N ARG A 145 -9.58 5.74 -6.19
CA ARG A 145 -10.57 5.97 -7.26
C ARG A 145 -9.99 5.66 -8.64
N GLY A 146 -10.85 5.34 -9.59
CA GLY A 146 -10.48 4.93 -10.95
C GLY A 146 -10.00 3.49 -11.07
N MET A 147 -10.23 2.66 -10.04
CA MET A 147 -9.92 1.23 -10.08
C MET A 147 -10.74 0.50 -11.15
N ASN A 148 -12.00 0.88 -11.33
CA ASN A 148 -12.85 0.34 -12.39
C ASN A 148 -13.16 1.42 -13.45
N PRO A 149 -12.35 1.52 -14.52
CA PRO A 149 -12.54 2.54 -15.55
C PRO A 149 -13.82 2.35 -16.37
N ASN A 150 -14.49 1.19 -16.26
CA ASN A 150 -15.77 0.93 -16.94
C ASN A 150 -16.98 1.44 -16.15
N LYS A 151 -16.77 1.95 -14.93
CA LYS A 151 -17.80 2.50 -14.04
C LYS A 151 -17.31 3.78 -13.34
N PRO A 152 -16.90 4.81 -14.09
CA PRO A 152 -16.34 6.05 -13.52
C PRO A 152 -17.35 6.81 -12.64
N GLU A 153 -18.65 6.60 -12.84
CA GLU A 153 -19.72 7.14 -11.99
C GLU A 153 -19.69 6.58 -10.56
N ASP A 154 -19.34 5.30 -10.41
CA ASP A 154 -19.31 4.62 -9.11
C ASP A 154 -17.92 4.74 -8.44
N TYR A 155 -16.86 4.75 -9.24
CA TYR A 155 -15.47 4.62 -8.77
C TYR A 155 -14.58 5.82 -9.08
N GLY A 156 -15.04 6.83 -9.80
CA GLY A 156 -14.26 7.99 -10.21
C GLY A 156 -13.18 7.68 -11.25
N ASN A 157 -12.27 8.64 -11.46
CA ASN A 157 -11.14 8.53 -12.36
C ASN A 157 -9.82 8.59 -11.60
N ASP A 158 -8.84 7.80 -12.02
CA ASP A 158 -7.50 7.82 -11.43
C ASP A 158 -6.71 9.00 -12.01
N GLU A 159 -6.38 9.97 -11.16
CA GLU A 159 -5.76 11.25 -11.53
C GLU A 159 -4.24 11.32 -11.29
N PHE A 160 -3.62 10.18 -11.00
CA PHE A 160 -2.18 10.03 -10.77
C PHE A 160 -1.64 11.10 -9.78
N GLY A 161 -2.17 11.15 -8.55
CA GLY A 161 -1.80 12.19 -7.58
C GLY A 161 -2.62 13.47 -7.73
N GLY A 162 -3.88 13.35 -8.16
CA GLY A 162 -4.91 14.39 -8.11
C GLY A 162 -5.91 14.09 -6.98
N ARG A 163 -7.19 13.98 -7.30
CA ARG A 163 -8.24 13.72 -6.30
C ARG A 163 -8.09 12.37 -5.58
N ASP A 164 -7.39 11.41 -6.16
CA ASP A 164 -7.01 10.14 -5.53
C ASP A 164 -6.17 10.32 -4.25
N VAL A 165 -5.53 11.48 -4.05
CA VAL A 165 -4.85 11.83 -2.79
C VAL A 165 -5.84 11.90 -1.63
N SER A 166 -7.05 12.44 -1.86
CA SER A 166 -8.09 12.56 -0.84
C SER A 166 -8.59 11.20 -0.34
N ASP A 167 -8.53 10.15 -1.18
CA ASP A 167 -8.87 8.78 -0.78
C ASP A 167 -7.94 8.29 0.33
N VAL A 168 -6.65 8.64 0.23
CA VAL A 168 -5.66 8.31 1.25
C VAL A 168 -5.88 9.12 2.53
N HIS A 169 -6.23 10.41 2.43
CA HIS A 169 -6.62 11.20 3.61
C HIS A 169 -7.79 10.57 4.35
N LYS A 170 -8.87 10.24 3.62
CA LYS A 170 -10.05 9.59 4.19
C LYS A 170 -9.69 8.25 4.83
N LEU A 171 -8.87 7.44 4.18
CA LEU A 171 -8.41 6.16 4.72
C LEU A 171 -7.63 6.33 6.04
N ILE A 172 -6.78 7.34 6.14
CA ILE A 172 -6.05 7.67 7.38
C ILE A 172 -7.03 8.05 8.50
N ASP A 173 -8.00 8.91 8.20
CA ASP A 173 -8.95 9.37 9.19
C ASP A 173 -9.84 8.23 9.70
N LEU A 174 -10.17 7.26 8.82
CA LEU A 174 -10.91 6.05 9.18
C LEU A 174 -10.08 5.09 10.04
N VAL A 175 -8.84 4.79 9.66
CA VAL A 175 -8.02 3.83 10.42
C VAL A 175 -7.66 4.34 11.82
N LYS A 176 -7.58 5.66 12.02
CA LYS A 176 -7.43 6.27 13.35
C LYS A 176 -8.55 5.92 14.33
N GLN A 177 -9.74 5.60 13.81
CA GLN A 177 -10.89 5.20 14.62
C GLN A 177 -10.86 3.72 14.98
N HIS A 178 -9.92 2.94 14.42
CA HIS A 178 -9.78 1.53 14.75
C HIS A 178 -9.42 1.37 16.24
N PRO A 179 -10.09 0.50 17.00
CA PRO A 179 -9.90 0.39 18.45
C PRO A 179 -8.46 0.07 18.84
N ASN A 180 -7.72 -0.64 17.99
CA ASN A 180 -6.32 -0.97 18.21
C ASN A 180 -5.33 -0.09 17.44
N ALA A 181 -5.76 0.93 16.69
CA ALA A 181 -4.81 1.85 16.03
C ALA A 181 -4.18 2.82 17.04
N ASP A 182 -2.89 3.02 16.89
CA ASP A 182 -2.11 4.09 17.51
C ASP A 182 -2.06 5.30 16.58
N PRO A 183 -2.87 6.36 16.83
CA PRO A 183 -2.93 7.52 15.96
C PRO A 183 -1.68 8.41 16.02
N GLU A 184 -0.79 8.21 17.00
CA GLU A 184 0.46 8.97 17.14
C GLU A 184 1.60 8.39 16.28
N ASN A 185 1.41 7.18 15.75
CA ASN A 185 2.41 6.41 15.02
C ASN A 185 1.87 5.97 13.65
N ILE A 186 1.60 6.96 12.79
CA ILE A 186 1.13 6.73 11.42
C ILE A 186 2.29 6.91 10.44
N PHE A 187 2.57 5.86 9.66
CA PHE A 187 3.65 5.81 8.68
C PHE A 187 3.09 5.71 7.27
N LEU A 188 3.73 6.39 6.31
CA LEU A 188 3.41 6.23 4.90
C LEU A 188 4.49 5.40 4.21
N VAL A 189 4.11 4.29 3.58
CA VAL A 189 5.03 3.45 2.80
C VAL A 189 4.54 3.40 1.36
N GLY A 190 5.32 3.97 0.44
CA GLY A 190 4.90 4.21 -0.94
C GLY A 190 5.89 3.63 -1.93
N ALA A 191 5.40 2.89 -2.94
CA ALA A 191 6.23 2.34 -4.00
C ALA A 191 5.93 2.96 -5.37
N SER A 192 6.96 3.36 -6.11
CA SER A 192 6.82 4.02 -7.41
C SER A 192 5.92 5.25 -7.28
N ARG A 193 4.84 5.39 -8.07
CA ARG A 193 3.79 6.40 -7.86
C ARG A 193 3.32 6.51 -6.40
N GLY A 194 3.30 5.42 -5.65
CA GLY A 194 2.93 5.45 -4.23
C GLY A 194 3.79 6.40 -3.39
N ALA A 195 5.05 6.63 -3.76
CA ALA A 195 5.89 7.65 -3.12
C ALA A 195 5.39 9.07 -3.40
N ILE A 196 4.93 9.35 -4.63
CA ILE A 196 4.24 10.63 -4.94
C ILE A 196 3.04 10.82 -4.02
N MET A 197 2.24 9.75 -3.83
CA MET A 197 1.09 9.78 -2.92
C MET A 197 1.53 10.09 -1.48
N ASN A 198 2.63 9.49 -0.99
CA ASN A 198 3.17 9.83 0.34
C ASN A 198 3.42 11.34 0.47
N TYR A 199 4.14 11.92 -0.49
CA TYR A 199 4.52 13.34 -0.43
C TYR A 199 3.30 14.26 -0.52
N LEU A 200 2.36 13.96 -1.41
CA LEU A 200 1.14 14.76 -1.58
C LEU A 200 0.22 14.69 -0.36
N VAL A 201 0.11 13.53 0.28
CA VAL A 201 -0.66 13.37 1.53
C VAL A 201 0.04 14.09 2.68
N ALA A 202 1.35 13.84 2.86
CA ALA A 202 2.12 14.44 3.96
C ALA A 202 2.18 15.97 3.88
N LYS A 203 2.21 16.53 2.67
CA LYS A 203 2.12 17.98 2.43
C LYS A 203 0.92 18.66 3.10
N GLN A 204 -0.15 17.92 3.40
CA GLN A 204 -1.38 18.44 4.01
C GLN A 204 -1.68 17.77 5.36
N ARG A 205 -0.68 17.13 6.00
CA ARG A 205 -0.86 16.38 7.25
C ARG A 205 0.32 16.59 8.20
N ASN A 206 0.03 16.84 9.48
CA ASN A 206 1.02 17.00 10.54
C ASN A 206 1.11 15.78 11.48
N ASP A 207 0.35 14.73 11.19
CA ASP A 207 0.21 13.52 12.00
C ASP A 207 0.95 12.31 11.39
N ILE A 208 1.79 12.55 10.39
CA ILE A 208 2.62 11.52 9.76
C ILE A 208 3.95 11.42 10.49
N ARG A 209 4.22 10.25 11.08
CA ARG A 209 5.38 10.03 11.93
C ARG A 209 6.69 9.87 11.14
N ALA A 210 6.67 9.11 10.05
CA ALA A 210 7.77 8.99 9.10
C ALA A 210 7.29 8.43 7.76
N MET A 211 8.09 8.60 6.71
CA MET A 211 7.76 8.10 5.36
C MET A 211 8.85 7.16 4.82
N VAL A 212 8.43 6.22 3.98
CA VAL A 212 9.31 5.35 3.19
C VAL A 212 8.91 5.46 1.71
N SER A 213 9.87 5.84 0.87
CA SER A 213 9.74 5.90 -0.58
C SER A 213 10.59 4.80 -1.23
N LEU A 214 9.92 3.90 -1.95
CA LEU A 214 10.51 2.76 -2.64
C LEU A 214 10.51 3.03 -4.15
N ALA A 215 11.68 3.25 -4.75
CA ALA A 215 11.82 3.56 -6.18
C ALA A 215 10.87 4.69 -6.63
N GLY A 216 10.72 5.70 -5.77
CA GLY A 216 9.76 6.79 -5.92
C GLY A 216 10.30 7.90 -6.81
N PRO A 217 9.59 8.31 -7.88
CA PRO A 217 9.94 9.50 -8.64
C PRO A 217 9.70 10.75 -7.79
N THR A 218 10.59 11.73 -7.93
CA THR A 218 10.53 13.01 -7.22
C THR A 218 10.42 14.19 -8.18
N ASP A 219 10.76 13.96 -9.46
CA ASP A 219 10.68 14.93 -10.55
C ASP A 219 10.07 14.27 -11.80
N LEU A 220 8.78 14.48 -12.03
CA LEU A 220 8.09 13.92 -13.19
C LEU A 220 8.48 14.58 -14.52
N LEU A 221 9.01 15.81 -14.52
CA LEU A 221 9.52 16.44 -15.73
C LEU A 221 10.80 15.74 -16.18
N LYS A 222 11.74 15.52 -15.27
CA LYS A 222 12.92 14.69 -15.55
C LYS A 222 12.57 13.22 -15.76
N GLY A 223 11.50 12.74 -15.12
CA GLY A 223 10.93 11.42 -15.38
C GLY A 223 10.50 11.21 -16.84
N LEU A 224 9.97 12.24 -17.51
CA LEU A 224 9.61 12.16 -18.93
C LEU A 224 10.83 12.16 -19.86
N GLU A 225 11.90 12.88 -19.51
CA GLU A 225 13.17 12.77 -20.24
C GLU A 225 13.75 11.35 -20.13
N TRP A 226 13.60 10.72 -18.95
CA TRP A 226 14.07 9.35 -18.70
C TRP A 226 13.20 8.27 -19.33
N ARG A 227 11.88 8.45 -19.30
CA ARG A 227 10.89 7.48 -19.78
C ARG A 227 9.73 8.19 -20.50
N PRO A 228 9.94 8.62 -21.75
CA PRO A 228 8.94 9.38 -22.53
C PRO A 228 7.59 8.66 -22.69
N GLU A 229 7.54 7.34 -22.59
CA GLU A 229 6.31 6.56 -22.70
C GLU A 229 5.33 6.84 -21.54
N MET A 230 5.78 7.44 -20.45
CA MET A 230 4.90 7.90 -19.37
C MET A 230 4.02 9.08 -19.78
N GLU A 231 4.38 9.81 -20.85
CA GLU A 231 3.58 10.93 -21.39
C GLU A 231 2.13 10.50 -21.61
N LYS A 232 1.92 9.36 -22.29
CA LYS A 232 0.58 8.82 -22.57
C LYS A 232 -0.20 8.55 -21.28
N VAL A 233 0.47 8.01 -20.26
CA VAL A 233 -0.17 7.75 -18.95
C VAL A 233 -0.58 9.05 -18.27
N PHE A 234 0.25 10.09 -18.37
CA PHE A 234 -0.03 11.39 -17.79
C PHE A 234 -1.15 12.12 -18.54
N GLN A 235 -1.14 12.14 -19.87
CA GLN A 235 -2.20 12.69 -20.71
C GLN A 235 -3.57 12.06 -20.39
N GLU A 236 -3.61 10.73 -20.23
CA GLU A 236 -4.86 9.99 -19.94
C GLU A 236 -5.43 10.25 -18.53
N ARG A 237 -4.63 10.75 -17.59
CA ARG A 237 -4.97 10.68 -16.15
C ARG A 237 -4.88 12.00 -15.44
N ILE A 238 -3.85 12.78 -15.73
CA ILE A 238 -3.64 14.06 -15.06
C ILE A 238 -4.62 15.07 -15.64
N PRO A 239 -5.53 15.65 -14.84
CA PRO A 239 -6.44 16.68 -15.33
C PRO A 239 -5.66 17.88 -15.87
N ASN A 240 -6.18 18.51 -16.94
CA ASN A 240 -5.59 19.68 -17.57
C ASN A 240 -4.15 19.49 -18.10
N TYR A 241 -3.74 18.25 -18.35
CA TYR A 241 -2.36 17.95 -18.74
C TYR A 241 -1.95 18.61 -20.06
N GLU A 242 -2.78 18.57 -21.11
CA GLU A 242 -2.44 19.18 -22.41
C GLU A 242 -2.22 20.70 -22.32
N GLU A 243 -3.03 21.38 -21.52
CA GLU A 243 -2.99 22.84 -21.39
C GLU A 243 -1.93 23.29 -20.37
N ASN A 244 -1.68 22.51 -19.33
CA ASN A 244 -0.90 22.90 -18.16
C ASN A 244 0.18 21.89 -17.76
N LYS A 245 0.70 21.11 -18.72
CA LYS A 245 1.66 20.01 -18.52
C LYS A 245 2.72 20.29 -17.46
N GLU A 246 3.48 21.37 -17.61
CA GLU A 246 4.59 21.67 -16.71
C GLU A 246 4.11 21.92 -15.28
N SER A 247 3.04 22.71 -15.12
CA SER A 247 2.44 23.02 -13.82
C SER A 247 1.89 21.76 -13.16
N GLU A 248 1.17 20.92 -13.90
CA GLU A 248 0.56 19.70 -13.37
C GLU A 248 1.59 18.65 -12.94
N LEU A 249 2.70 18.54 -13.67
CA LEU A 249 3.82 17.67 -13.30
C LEU A 249 4.58 18.21 -12.08
N LYS A 250 4.83 19.52 -12.01
CA LYS A 250 5.45 20.17 -10.83
C LYS A 250 4.63 19.99 -9.57
N LYS A 251 3.29 20.10 -9.65
CA LYS A 251 2.38 19.86 -8.52
C LYS A 251 2.55 18.47 -7.89
N ARG A 252 2.93 17.47 -8.68
CA ARG A 252 3.15 16.06 -8.27
C ARG A 252 4.62 15.72 -7.99
N SER A 253 5.52 16.67 -8.17
CA SER A 253 6.97 16.47 -8.10
C SER A 253 7.52 17.17 -6.87
N VAL A 254 7.75 16.41 -5.80
CA VAL A 254 8.17 16.91 -4.48
C VAL A 254 9.45 17.74 -4.53
N ILE A 255 10.31 17.55 -5.54
CA ILE A 255 11.55 18.32 -5.69
C ILE A 255 11.32 19.84 -5.84
N TYR A 256 10.12 20.26 -6.28
CA TYR A 256 9.77 21.68 -6.48
C TYR A 256 9.11 22.33 -5.26
N TRP A 257 8.76 21.56 -4.24
CA TRP A 257 8.13 22.04 -3.02
C TRP A 257 8.54 21.26 -1.76
N PRO A 258 9.81 20.86 -1.60
CA PRO A 258 10.25 20.06 -0.46
C PRO A 258 10.00 20.74 0.89
N GLU A 259 10.01 22.08 0.92
CA GLU A 259 9.74 22.90 2.10
C GLU A 259 8.28 22.81 2.57
N GLN A 260 7.37 22.28 1.74
CA GLN A 260 5.96 22.08 2.10
C GLN A 260 5.70 20.71 2.76
N LEU A 261 6.72 19.86 2.88
CA LEU A 261 6.62 18.66 3.70
C LEU A 261 6.74 19.00 5.19
N PRO A 262 6.12 18.21 6.09
CA PRO A 262 6.24 18.44 7.52
C PRO A 262 7.68 18.31 7.98
N GLU A 263 8.12 19.29 8.76
CA GLU A 263 9.51 19.47 9.17
C GLU A 263 10.08 18.26 9.92
N GLU A 264 9.26 17.71 10.83
CA GLU A 264 9.63 16.65 11.78
C GLU A 264 9.39 15.23 11.23
N THR A 265 8.96 15.09 9.96
CA THR A 265 8.66 13.79 9.36
C THR A 265 9.86 13.29 8.55
N PRO A 266 10.69 12.37 9.09
CA PRO A 266 11.86 11.92 8.39
C PRO A 266 11.49 10.98 7.23
N ILE A 267 12.34 10.96 6.19
CA ILE A 267 12.09 10.23 4.94
C ILE A 267 13.19 9.19 4.67
N LEU A 268 12.79 7.93 4.52
CA LEU A 268 13.64 6.87 3.99
C LEU A 268 13.45 6.75 2.48
N LEU A 269 14.54 6.84 1.73
CA LEU A 269 14.61 6.69 0.28
C LEU A 269 15.33 5.39 -0.05
N LEU A 270 14.62 4.42 -0.61
CA LEU A 270 15.17 3.14 -1.04
C LEU A 270 15.05 3.03 -2.55
N HIS A 271 16.16 2.77 -3.24
CA HIS A 271 16.18 2.77 -4.71
C HIS A 271 17.13 1.72 -5.28
N GLY A 272 16.75 1.08 -6.39
CA GLY A 272 17.66 0.20 -7.14
C GLY A 272 18.53 1.02 -8.08
N GLU A 273 19.83 0.74 -8.13
CA GLU A 273 20.77 1.45 -9.01
C GLU A 273 20.41 1.29 -10.50
N GLN A 274 19.96 0.09 -10.89
CA GLN A 274 19.64 -0.27 -12.28
C GLN A 274 18.14 -0.13 -12.59
N ASP A 275 17.46 0.77 -11.89
CA ASP A 275 16.06 1.07 -12.13
C ASP A 275 15.83 1.73 -13.50
N LYS A 276 15.19 1.00 -14.40
CA LYS A 276 14.85 1.45 -15.76
C LYS A 276 13.51 2.18 -15.85
N ARG A 277 12.73 2.23 -14.76
CA ARG A 277 11.41 2.86 -14.72
C ARG A 277 11.45 4.24 -14.10
N VAL A 278 12.21 4.38 -13.02
CA VAL A 278 12.48 5.65 -12.33
C VAL A 278 13.99 5.77 -12.22
N ASN A 279 14.53 6.93 -12.56
CA ASN A 279 15.97 7.11 -12.47
C ASN A 279 16.39 7.20 -10.99
N VAL A 280 17.40 6.42 -10.58
CA VAL A 280 17.97 6.47 -9.22
C VAL A 280 18.39 7.89 -8.82
N LYS A 281 18.75 8.74 -9.79
CA LYS A 281 19.08 10.15 -9.59
C LYS A 281 17.96 10.96 -8.94
N ASP A 282 16.70 10.56 -9.07
CA ASP A 282 15.59 11.22 -8.38
C ASP A 282 15.79 11.14 -6.86
N SER A 283 16.00 9.94 -6.33
CA SER A 283 16.23 9.76 -4.88
C SER A 283 17.56 10.37 -4.41
N ILE A 284 18.62 10.31 -5.23
CA ILE A 284 19.89 10.96 -4.89
C ILE A 284 19.73 12.49 -4.79
N LYS A 285 19.10 13.11 -5.79
CA LYS A 285 18.88 14.56 -5.80
C LYS A 285 17.96 15.00 -4.67
N PHE A 286 16.90 14.23 -4.41
CA PHE A 286 15.95 14.58 -3.36
C PHE A 286 16.55 14.41 -1.97
N SER A 287 17.33 13.36 -1.71
CA SER A 287 18.09 13.21 -0.46
C SER A 287 19.01 14.42 -0.22
N LYS A 288 19.78 14.83 -1.25
CA LYS A 288 20.61 16.04 -1.17
C LYS A 288 19.80 17.30 -0.87
N LYS A 289 18.63 17.47 -1.50
CA LYS A 289 17.75 18.62 -1.26
C LYS A 289 17.16 18.60 0.16
N LEU A 290 16.91 17.43 0.73
CA LEU A 290 16.52 17.29 2.14
C LEU A 290 17.69 17.64 3.07
N ASP A 291 18.92 17.24 2.75
CA ASP A 291 20.11 17.62 3.52
C ASP A 291 20.32 19.15 3.50
N GLU A 292 20.15 19.79 2.34
CA GLU A 292 20.22 21.26 2.19
C GLU A 292 19.15 22.01 3.01
N LEU A 293 18.05 21.35 3.33
CA LEU A 293 16.96 21.87 4.17
C LEU A 293 17.05 21.39 5.63
N GLU A 294 18.14 20.72 6.00
CA GLU A 294 18.36 20.14 7.32
C GLU A 294 17.23 19.17 7.74
N ARG A 295 16.61 18.49 6.77
CA ARG A 295 15.53 17.52 6.99
C ARG A 295 16.11 16.12 7.18
N ALA A 296 15.74 15.47 8.28
CA ALA A 296 16.18 14.11 8.58
C ALA A 296 15.75 13.13 7.47
N ASN A 297 16.74 12.49 6.85
CA ASN A 297 16.50 11.52 5.79
C ASN A 297 17.57 10.42 5.79
N LYS A 298 17.28 9.33 5.10
CA LYS A 298 18.25 8.28 4.80
C LYS A 298 18.06 7.81 3.37
N LEU A 299 19.13 7.77 2.60
CA LEU A 299 19.16 7.16 1.28
C LEU A 299 19.89 5.82 1.32
N VAL A 300 19.27 4.79 0.75
CA VAL A 300 19.91 3.51 0.47
C VAL A 300 19.72 3.18 -1.01
N VAL A 301 20.84 3.08 -1.72
CA VAL A 301 20.89 2.62 -3.10
C VAL A 301 21.36 1.17 -3.09
N TYR A 302 20.58 0.28 -3.69
CA TYR A 302 20.92 -1.14 -3.83
C TYR A 302 21.60 -1.36 -5.18
N GLU A 303 22.88 -1.72 -5.16
CA GLU A 303 23.65 -2.13 -6.34
C GLU A 303 23.00 -3.32 -7.04
N ASP A 304 23.10 -3.37 -8.37
CA ASP A 304 22.55 -4.44 -9.22
C ASP A 304 21.04 -4.73 -9.08
N GLU A 305 20.31 -3.81 -8.47
CA GLU A 305 18.88 -3.94 -8.20
C GLU A 305 18.02 -3.13 -9.16
N ASN A 306 16.84 -3.67 -9.47
CA ASN A 306 15.87 -3.04 -10.36
C ASN A 306 14.70 -2.38 -9.59
N HIS A 307 13.75 -1.81 -10.33
CA HIS A 307 12.53 -1.17 -9.79
C HIS A 307 11.71 -2.02 -8.81
N PHE A 308 11.85 -3.35 -8.85
CA PHE A 308 11.02 -4.29 -8.10
C PHE A 308 11.73 -4.92 -6.89
N PHE A 309 12.99 -4.56 -6.62
CA PHE A 309 13.77 -5.08 -5.50
C PHE A 309 13.83 -6.62 -5.47
N SER A 310 14.08 -7.21 -6.64
CA SER A 310 13.98 -8.65 -6.89
C SER A 310 15.06 -9.50 -6.21
N LYS A 311 16.21 -8.92 -5.87
CA LYS A 311 17.37 -9.61 -5.27
C LYS A 311 17.57 -9.27 -3.79
N ASN A 312 17.13 -8.08 -3.36
CA ASN A 312 17.42 -7.54 -2.03
C ASN A 312 16.19 -7.46 -1.10
N LYS A 313 15.12 -8.21 -1.37
CA LYS A 313 13.84 -8.11 -0.62
C LYS A 313 14.01 -8.20 0.90
N ASP A 314 14.87 -9.09 1.40
CA ASP A 314 15.07 -9.24 2.86
C ASP A 314 15.78 -8.03 3.48
N ASN A 315 16.82 -7.52 2.81
CA ASN A 315 17.54 -6.32 3.26
C ASN A 315 16.65 -5.07 3.17
N LEU A 316 15.84 -4.98 2.11
CA LEU A 316 14.82 -3.95 1.95
C LEU A 316 13.85 -3.96 3.15
N MET A 317 13.28 -5.11 3.48
CA MET A 317 12.34 -5.21 4.60
C MET A 317 13.01 -4.91 5.95
N LYS A 318 14.25 -5.35 6.17
CA LYS A 318 15.01 -5.02 7.39
C LYS A 318 15.20 -3.51 7.53
N GLU A 319 15.55 -2.83 6.44
CA GLU A 319 15.73 -1.37 6.44
C GLU A 319 14.42 -0.64 6.73
N ILE A 320 13.32 -1.06 6.10
CA ILE A 320 11.98 -0.53 6.38
C ILE A 320 11.62 -0.71 7.86
N PHE A 321 11.73 -1.93 8.41
CA PHE A 321 11.39 -2.16 9.82
C PHE A 321 12.27 -1.40 10.79
N SER A 322 13.57 -1.31 10.51
CA SER A 322 14.52 -0.52 11.31
C SER A 322 14.10 0.96 11.34
N TRP A 323 13.75 1.50 10.18
CA TRP A 323 13.31 2.88 10.05
C TRP A 323 12.00 3.18 10.77
N LEU A 324 10.98 2.34 10.56
CA LEU A 324 9.68 2.49 11.23
C LEU A 324 9.86 2.42 12.75
N LYS A 325 10.62 1.43 13.25
CA LYS A 325 10.87 1.25 14.69
C LYS A 325 11.65 2.40 15.32
N THR A 326 12.68 2.89 14.63
CA THR A 326 13.51 4.02 15.12
C THR A 326 12.69 5.29 15.26
N ASN A 327 11.70 5.47 14.39
CA ASN A 327 10.84 6.63 14.37
C ASN A 327 9.52 6.44 15.13
N LEU A 328 9.33 5.38 15.91
CA LEU A 328 8.17 5.31 16.81
C LEU A 328 8.24 6.44 17.85
N LYS A 329 7.11 7.10 18.08
CA LYS A 329 6.89 7.93 19.26
C LYS A 329 6.79 6.99 20.48
N ARG A 330 7.62 7.23 21.49
CA ARG A 330 7.72 6.41 22.70
C ARG A 330 6.72 6.81 23.75
#